data_AF-A0A3M1ARF6-F1
#
_entry.id   AF-A0A3M1ARF6-F1
#
_cell.length_a   1.000
_cell.length_b   1.000
_cell.length_c   1.000
_cell.angle_alpha   90.00
_cell.angle_beta   90.00
_cell.angle_gamma   90.00
#
_symmetry.space_group_name_H-M   'P 1'
#
loop_
_entity.id
_entity.type
_entity.pdbx_description
1 polymer ?
#
loop_
_entity_poly.entity_id
_entity_poly.type
_entity_poly.pdbx_seq_one_letter_code
_entity_poly.pdbx_strand_id
1 'polypeptide(L)'
;KYIIPDLLQQFLPVFLQFLQTEHGDLNLYMLIGEIAAAEKRITYLSRVAHFGLSIWGDPGWKVAENTGVKYMGYAGHLQQLNEIYSISRINLDVNRIYQMDIVPMRVFDILACEGFLLAEYSPELERLFKIGEELECYTCVEELESKIQYYLQHPEAAQKIARRGYLAVRKRHTITHRLNQVLATIKDETPATL
;
A
#
# COMPACT_ATOMS: atom_id res chain seq x y z
N LYS A 1 3.72 9.29 -10.09
CA LYS A 1 4.20 9.13 -11.49
C LYS A 1 5.01 7.82 -11.58
N TYR A 2 4.84 6.98 -12.61
CA TYR A 2 5.71 5.83 -12.87
C TYR A 2 7.02 6.33 -13.49
N ILE A 3 8.15 6.24 -12.78
CA ILE A 3 9.42 6.90 -13.17
C ILE A 3 10.54 5.94 -13.60
N ILE A 4 10.35 4.62 -13.48
CA ILE A 4 11.40 3.65 -13.83
C ILE A 4 11.85 3.76 -15.30
N PRO A 5 10.95 3.99 -16.28
CA PRO A 5 11.37 4.21 -17.67
C PRO A 5 12.32 5.39 -17.84
N ASP A 6 11.98 6.53 -17.23
CA ASP A 6 12.79 7.75 -17.27
C ASP A 6 14.19 7.49 -16.68
N LEU A 7 14.27 6.79 -15.54
CA LEU A 7 15.54 6.48 -14.86
C LEU A 7 16.41 5.51 -15.66
N LEU A 8 15.84 4.43 -16.21
CA LEU A 8 16.65 3.47 -16.99
C LEU A 8 17.13 4.09 -18.31
N GLN A 9 16.32 4.92 -18.96
CA GLN A 9 16.74 5.63 -20.17
C GLN A 9 17.90 6.60 -19.86
N GLN A 10 17.86 7.25 -18.69
CA GLN A 10 18.90 8.16 -18.24
C GLN A 10 20.22 7.45 -17.90
N PHE A 11 20.16 6.34 -17.16
CA PHE A 11 21.34 5.72 -16.56
C PHE A 11 21.85 4.46 -17.28
N LEU A 12 21.01 3.75 -18.03
CA LEU A 12 21.33 2.46 -18.67
C LEU A 12 20.83 2.33 -20.13
N PRO A 13 21.01 3.34 -21.02
CA PRO A 13 20.40 3.34 -22.36
C PRO A 13 20.92 2.21 -23.27
N VAL A 14 22.21 1.88 -23.19
CA VAL A 14 22.82 0.81 -24.01
C VAL A 14 22.29 -0.57 -23.63
N PHE A 15 22.05 -0.81 -22.34
CA PHE A 15 21.51 -2.06 -21.84
C PHE A 15 20.03 -2.24 -22.25
N LEU A 16 19.24 -1.17 -22.23
CA LEU A 16 17.87 -1.18 -22.75
C LEU A 16 17.84 -1.53 -24.23
N GLN A 17 18.73 -0.95 -25.03
CA GLN A 17 18.83 -1.23 -26.46
C GLN A 17 19.20 -2.70 -26.72
N PHE A 18 20.18 -3.24 -25.99
CA PHE A 18 20.56 -4.66 -26.07
C PHE A 18 19.39 -5.61 -25.75
N LEU A 19 18.62 -5.31 -24.69
CA LEU A 19 17.48 -6.13 -24.31
C LEU A 19 16.33 -6.09 -25.31
N GLN A 20 16.06 -4.95 -25.94
CA GLN A 20 15.06 -4.85 -27.00
C GLN A 20 15.42 -5.71 -28.21
N THR A 21 16.71 -5.86 -28.53
CA THR A 21 17.18 -6.72 -29.62
C THR A 21 17.16 -8.22 -29.30
N GLU A 22 17.50 -8.62 -28.07
CA GLU A 22 17.72 -10.03 -27.71
C GLU A 22 16.53 -10.67 -26.94
N HIS A 23 15.74 -9.87 -26.22
CA HIS A 23 14.71 -10.31 -25.28
C HIS A 23 13.48 -9.39 -25.26
N GLY A 24 12.87 -9.16 -26.43
CA GLY A 24 11.80 -8.17 -26.63
C GLY A 24 10.54 -8.31 -25.75
N ASP A 25 10.29 -9.48 -25.16
CA ASP A 25 9.13 -9.73 -24.29
C ASP A 25 9.37 -9.36 -22.81
N LEU A 26 10.62 -9.05 -22.41
CA LEU A 26 10.96 -8.76 -21.02
C LEU A 26 10.67 -7.29 -20.67
N ASN A 27 9.65 -7.04 -19.84
CA ASN A 27 9.39 -5.70 -19.31
C ASN A 27 10.36 -5.38 -18.14
N LEU A 28 11.58 -4.98 -18.49
CA LEU A 28 12.64 -4.65 -17.52
C LEU A 28 12.24 -3.52 -16.56
N TYR A 29 11.46 -2.55 -17.02
CA TYR A 29 10.98 -1.45 -16.18
C TYR A 29 10.14 -1.98 -15.01
N MET A 30 9.23 -2.91 -15.28
CA MET A 30 8.41 -3.55 -14.25
C MET A 30 9.26 -4.42 -13.34
N LEU A 31 10.20 -5.19 -13.89
CA LEU A 31 11.08 -6.05 -13.11
C LEU A 31 11.94 -5.26 -12.11
N ILE A 32 12.64 -4.22 -12.57
CA ILE A 32 13.48 -3.38 -11.70
C ILE A 32 12.62 -2.65 -10.66
N GLY A 33 11.45 -2.16 -11.05
CA GLY A 33 10.49 -1.57 -10.12
C GLY A 33 10.10 -2.53 -9.00
N GLU A 34 9.70 -3.76 -9.35
CA GLU A 34 9.28 -4.76 -8.37
C GLU A 34 10.43 -5.25 -7.49
N ILE A 35 11.65 -5.41 -8.02
CA ILE A 35 12.85 -5.74 -7.22
C ILE A 35 13.09 -4.63 -6.19
N ALA A 36 13.15 -3.37 -6.62
CA ALA A 36 13.43 -2.25 -5.73
C ALA A 36 12.31 -2.04 -4.69
N ALA A 37 11.05 -2.31 -5.05
CA ALA A 37 9.95 -2.32 -4.10
C ALA A 37 10.04 -3.49 -3.10
N ALA A 38 10.46 -4.68 -3.53
CA ALA A 38 10.68 -5.82 -2.65
C ALA A 38 11.80 -5.56 -1.64
N GLU A 39 12.95 -5.05 -2.10
CA GLU A 39 14.10 -4.67 -1.26
C GLU A 39 13.71 -3.65 -0.19
N LYS A 40 13.00 -2.59 -0.58
CA LYS A 40 12.49 -1.60 0.36
C LYS A 40 11.58 -2.24 1.40
N ARG A 41 10.62 -3.09 0.99
CA ARG A 41 9.69 -3.72 1.93
C ARG A 41 10.43 -4.65 2.89
N ILE A 42 11.35 -5.49 2.42
CA ILE A 42 12.16 -6.35 3.29
C ILE A 42 12.94 -5.51 4.29
N THR A 43 13.53 -4.40 3.85
CA THR A 43 14.25 -3.46 4.73
C THR A 43 13.33 -2.92 5.83
N TYR A 44 12.15 -2.40 5.47
CA TYR A 44 11.21 -1.83 6.44
C TYR A 44 10.67 -2.90 7.40
N LEU A 45 10.28 -4.06 6.88
CA LEU A 45 9.75 -5.15 7.71
C LEU A 45 10.82 -5.72 8.66
N SER A 46 12.08 -5.80 8.23
CA SER A 46 13.19 -6.26 9.08
C SER A 46 13.39 -5.36 10.31
N ARG A 47 13.23 -4.04 10.13
CA ARG A 47 13.36 -3.05 11.21
C ARG A 47 12.30 -3.21 12.29
N VAL A 48 11.09 -3.64 11.92
CA VAL A 48 9.95 -3.75 12.83
C VAL A 48 9.59 -5.20 13.17
N ALA A 49 10.36 -6.18 12.69
CA ALA A 49 10.11 -7.60 12.89
C ALA A 49 10.06 -7.98 14.39
N HIS A 50 10.89 -7.32 15.20
CA HIS A 50 11.01 -7.55 16.63
C HIS A 50 9.72 -7.24 17.44
N PHE A 51 8.74 -6.56 16.84
CA PHE A 51 7.41 -6.37 17.43
C PHE A 51 6.46 -7.58 17.25
N GLY A 52 6.94 -8.69 16.67
CA GLY A 52 6.14 -9.89 16.40
C GLY A 52 5.34 -9.79 15.10
N LEU A 53 5.95 -9.23 14.06
CA LEU A 53 5.32 -9.01 12.76
C LEU A 53 5.01 -10.34 12.05
N SER A 54 3.78 -10.47 11.56
CA SER A 54 3.34 -11.58 10.70
C SER A 54 3.01 -11.07 9.30
N ILE A 55 3.31 -11.87 8.28
CA ILE A 55 3.06 -11.51 6.88
C ILE A 55 2.35 -12.65 6.14
N TRP A 56 1.35 -12.28 5.33
CA TRP A 56 0.63 -13.17 4.44
C TRP A 56 0.84 -12.72 3.00
N GLY A 57 0.98 -13.68 2.09
CA GLY A 57 1.18 -13.38 0.68
C GLY A 57 1.64 -14.60 -0.11
N ASP A 58 2.15 -14.35 -1.31
CA ASP A 58 2.74 -15.38 -2.15
C ASP A 58 4.06 -15.93 -1.55
N PRO A 59 4.56 -17.08 -2.04
CA PRO A 59 5.78 -17.70 -1.54
C PRO A 59 7.04 -16.83 -1.56
N GLY A 60 7.08 -15.75 -2.35
CA GLY A 60 8.19 -14.79 -2.37
C GLY A 60 8.45 -14.15 -1.00
N TRP A 61 7.42 -14.06 -0.15
CA TRP A 61 7.55 -13.51 1.20
C TRP A 61 8.32 -14.39 2.20
N LYS A 62 8.58 -15.67 1.87
CA LYS A 62 9.40 -16.55 2.73
C LYS A 62 10.79 -15.97 3.01
N VAL A 63 11.34 -15.17 2.09
CA VAL A 63 12.64 -14.51 2.28
C VAL A 63 12.66 -13.60 3.52
N ALA A 64 11.51 -13.03 3.91
CA ALA A 64 11.41 -12.16 5.08
C ALA A 64 11.58 -12.91 6.41
N GLU A 65 11.43 -14.24 6.45
CA GLU A 65 11.66 -15.05 7.65
C GLU A 65 13.10 -14.91 8.17
N ASN A 66 14.05 -14.68 7.27
CA ASN A 66 15.46 -14.41 7.59
C ASN A 66 15.66 -13.13 8.44
N THR A 67 14.63 -12.30 8.54
CA THR A 67 14.66 -11.02 9.28
C THR A 67 13.86 -11.06 10.59
N GLY A 68 13.31 -12.23 10.96
CA GLY A 68 12.48 -12.41 12.15
C GLY A 68 10.97 -12.19 11.92
N VAL A 69 10.56 -11.86 10.69
CA VAL A 69 9.14 -11.78 10.31
C VAL A 69 8.56 -13.19 10.22
N LYS A 70 7.34 -13.40 10.74
CA LYS A 70 6.66 -14.69 10.63
C LYS A 70 5.87 -14.78 9.32
N TYR A 71 6.30 -15.62 8.39
CA TYR A 71 5.52 -15.91 7.18
C TYR A 71 4.37 -16.87 7.50
N MET A 72 3.15 -16.46 7.13
CA MET A 72 1.92 -17.17 7.48
C MET A 72 1.28 -17.90 6.30
N GLY A 73 1.94 -17.90 5.13
CA GLY A 73 1.40 -18.47 3.90
C GLY A 73 0.51 -17.50 3.15
N TYR A 74 -0.25 -18.05 2.21
CA TYR A 74 -1.24 -17.32 1.44
C TYR A 74 -2.48 -17.04 2.31
N ALA A 75 -3.01 -15.82 2.23
CA ALA A 75 -4.34 -15.50 2.75
C ALA A 75 -5.34 -15.46 1.59
N GLY A 76 -6.37 -16.30 1.67
CA GLY A 76 -7.50 -16.27 0.75
C GLY A 76 -8.19 -14.90 0.73
N HIS A 77 -8.79 -14.57 -0.42
CA HIS A 77 -9.54 -13.33 -0.57
C HIS A 77 -10.82 -13.34 0.29
N LEU A 78 -11.33 -12.14 0.59
CA LEU A 78 -12.55 -11.90 1.35
C LEU A 78 -12.41 -12.29 2.82
N GLN A 79 -12.95 -13.45 3.23
CA GLN A 79 -13.18 -13.73 4.65
C GLN A 79 -11.89 -13.80 5.47
N GLN A 80 -10.90 -14.57 5.01
CA GLN A 80 -9.64 -14.73 5.75
C GLN A 80 -8.88 -13.39 5.83
N LEU A 81 -8.87 -12.60 4.76
CA LEU A 81 -8.19 -11.32 4.73
C LEU A 81 -8.88 -10.28 5.63
N ASN A 82 -10.21 -10.25 5.63
CA ASN A 82 -10.99 -9.37 6.51
C ASN A 82 -10.78 -9.72 7.99
N GLU A 83 -10.73 -11.03 8.31
CA GLU A 83 -10.40 -11.50 9.66
C GLU A 83 -9.00 -11.04 10.07
N ILE A 84 -7.98 -11.23 9.22
CA ILE A 84 -6.61 -10.75 9.47
C ILE A 84 -6.60 -9.24 9.74
N TYR A 85 -7.27 -8.44 8.92
CA TYR A 85 -7.32 -6.98 9.10
C TYR A 85 -7.99 -6.56 10.40
N SER A 86 -9.06 -7.27 10.79
CA SER A 86 -9.85 -6.97 11.99
C SER A 86 -9.15 -7.40 13.28
N ILE A 87 -8.43 -8.53 13.28
CA ILE A 87 -7.75 -9.05 14.48
C ILE A 87 -6.34 -8.48 14.68
N SER A 88 -5.76 -7.89 13.64
CA SER A 88 -4.43 -7.28 13.71
C SER A 88 -4.47 -6.00 14.55
N ARG A 89 -3.57 -5.88 15.53
CA ARG A 89 -3.43 -4.65 16.34
C ARG A 89 -3.03 -3.44 15.51
N ILE A 90 -2.15 -3.65 14.54
CA ILE A 90 -1.66 -2.64 13.61
C ILE A 90 -1.51 -3.33 12.25
N ASN A 91 -2.11 -2.75 11.22
CA ASN A 91 -1.88 -3.14 9.83
C ASN A 91 -0.88 -2.16 9.19
N LEU A 92 0.10 -2.69 8.46
CA LEU A 92 1.15 -1.89 7.83
C LEU A 92 0.93 -1.80 6.33
N ASP A 93 1.12 -0.60 5.77
CA ASP A 93 1.16 -0.38 4.33
C ASP A 93 2.48 0.29 3.91
N VAL A 94 3.27 -0.42 3.10
CA VAL A 94 4.55 0.06 2.56
C VAL A 94 4.43 0.22 1.05
N ASN A 95 4.60 1.45 0.57
CA ASN A 95 4.37 1.82 -0.82
C ASN A 95 5.46 1.29 -1.75
N ARG A 96 5.04 0.97 -2.98
CA ARG A 96 5.96 0.76 -4.10
C ARG A 96 6.61 2.10 -4.45
N ILE A 97 7.94 2.10 -4.58
CA ILE A 97 8.71 3.32 -4.87
C ILE A 97 8.33 3.97 -6.21
N TYR A 98 7.73 3.21 -7.13
CA TYR A 98 7.39 3.65 -8.48
C TYR A 98 5.90 3.97 -8.67
N GLN A 99 5.07 3.90 -7.61
CA GLN A 99 3.62 4.18 -7.66
C GLN A 99 3.20 5.19 -6.58
N MET A 100 3.88 6.33 -6.51
CA MET A 100 3.67 7.31 -5.43
C MET A 100 2.28 7.98 -5.42
N ASP A 101 1.56 7.97 -6.55
CA ASP A 101 0.25 8.63 -6.70
C ASP A 101 -0.90 7.60 -6.63
N ILE A 102 -0.62 6.37 -6.21
CA ILE A 102 -1.62 5.29 -6.15
C ILE A 102 -1.85 4.93 -4.69
N VAL A 103 -3.09 5.09 -4.24
CA VAL A 103 -3.54 4.54 -2.96
C VAL A 103 -3.98 3.10 -3.20
N PRO A 104 -3.32 2.10 -2.59
CA PRO A 104 -3.67 0.70 -2.82
C PRO A 104 -5.03 0.36 -2.23
N MET A 105 -5.76 -0.56 -2.88
CA MET A 105 -7.08 -1.03 -2.42
C MET A 105 -7.08 -1.49 -0.96
N ARG A 106 -5.96 -2.07 -0.52
CA ARG A 106 -5.71 -2.51 0.86
C ARG A 106 -6.02 -1.43 1.91
N VAL A 107 -5.74 -0.16 1.61
CA VAL A 107 -6.05 0.95 2.52
C VAL A 107 -7.55 0.98 2.81
N PHE A 108 -8.38 0.87 1.77
CA PHE A 108 -9.83 0.87 1.93
C PHE A 108 -10.33 -0.42 2.59
N ASP A 109 -9.75 -1.57 2.24
CA ASP A 109 -10.16 -2.87 2.78
C ASP A 109 -9.89 -2.98 4.29
N ILE A 110 -8.70 -2.55 4.75
CA ILE A 110 -8.35 -2.52 6.18
C ILE A 110 -9.31 -1.61 6.94
N LEU A 111 -9.51 -0.38 6.45
CA LEU A 111 -10.38 0.59 7.11
C LEU A 111 -11.85 0.12 7.10
N ALA A 112 -12.31 -0.56 6.04
CA ALA A 112 -13.64 -1.17 5.98
C ALA A 112 -13.84 -2.29 7.00
N CYS A 113 -12.75 -2.92 7.46
CA CYS A 113 -12.74 -3.91 8.54
C CYS A 113 -12.57 -3.28 9.93
N GLU A 114 -12.60 -1.95 10.05
CA GLU A 114 -12.29 -1.24 11.31
C GLU A 114 -10.89 -1.57 11.85
N GLY A 115 -9.96 -1.96 10.97
CA GLY A 115 -8.56 -2.19 11.31
C GLY A 115 -7.80 -0.88 11.43
N PHE A 116 -6.92 -0.79 12.43
CA PHE A 116 -5.98 0.33 12.52
C PHE A 116 -4.89 0.18 11.46
N LEU A 117 -4.69 1.23 10.67
CA LEU A 117 -3.73 1.28 9.57
C LEU A 117 -2.66 2.32 9.84
N LEU A 118 -1.41 1.89 9.72
CA LEU A 118 -0.23 2.73 9.69
C LEU A 118 0.38 2.65 8.27
N ALA A 119 0.14 3.67 7.46
CA ALA A 119 0.49 3.69 6.05
C ALA A 119 1.67 4.61 5.74
N GLU A 120 2.49 4.24 4.76
CA GLU A 120 3.48 5.18 4.25
C GLU A 120 2.79 6.39 3.60
N TYR A 121 3.20 7.59 4.03
CA TYR A 121 2.58 8.84 3.60
C TYR A 121 2.61 9.00 2.07
N SER A 122 1.51 9.48 1.52
CA SER A 122 1.44 10.02 0.17
C SER A 122 0.46 11.20 0.13
N PRO A 123 0.65 12.18 -0.77
CA PRO A 123 -0.30 13.27 -0.95
C PRO A 123 -1.73 12.80 -1.28
N GLU A 124 -1.86 11.65 -1.96
CA GLU A 124 -3.17 11.07 -2.27
C GLU A 124 -3.89 10.51 -1.05
N LEU A 125 -3.17 10.01 -0.04
CA LEU A 125 -3.79 9.64 1.24
C LEU A 125 -4.36 10.85 1.95
N GLU A 126 -3.61 11.96 2.01
CA GLU A 126 -4.07 13.22 2.62
C GLU A 126 -5.27 13.82 1.87
N ARG A 127 -5.32 13.66 0.54
CA ARG A 127 -6.48 14.09 -0.28
C ARG A 127 -7.75 13.29 0.03
N LEU A 128 -7.62 12.02 0.41
CA LEU A 128 -8.75 11.12 0.63
C LEU A 128 -9.17 11.03 2.11
N PHE A 129 -8.23 11.20 3.04
CA PHE A 129 -8.42 10.97 4.46
C PHE A 129 -7.74 12.04 5.31
N LYS A 130 -8.28 12.28 6.49
CA LYS A 130 -7.65 13.12 7.52
C LYS A 130 -6.59 12.31 8.26
N ILE A 131 -5.32 12.58 7.98
CA ILE A 131 -4.17 11.91 8.64
C ILE A 131 -4.18 12.20 10.15
N GLY A 132 -3.89 11.19 10.96
CA GLY A 132 -3.94 11.23 12.42
C GLY A 132 -5.36 11.16 13.01
N GLU A 133 -6.40 11.18 12.16
CA GLU A 133 -7.79 11.17 12.59
C GLU A 133 -8.60 10.02 12.00
N GLU A 134 -8.44 9.73 10.71
CA GLU A 134 -9.14 8.67 9.97
C GLU A 134 -8.21 7.52 9.55
N LEU A 135 -6.91 7.79 9.42
CA LEU A 135 -5.83 6.81 9.32
C LEU A 135 -4.54 7.44 9.83
N GLU A 136 -3.53 6.65 10.15
CA GLU A 136 -2.22 7.17 10.55
C GLU A 136 -1.18 6.94 9.44
N CYS A 137 -0.26 7.88 9.29
CA CYS A 137 0.83 7.77 8.32
C CYS A 137 2.22 7.77 8.97
N TYR A 138 3.24 7.41 8.21
CA TYR A 138 4.64 7.66 8.54
C TYR A 138 5.42 8.07 7.29
N THR A 139 6.53 8.76 7.46
CA THR A 139 7.36 9.29 6.36
C THR A 139 8.72 8.60 6.23
N CYS A 140 9.18 7.93 7.28
CA CYS A 140 10.42 7.14 7.28
C CYS A 140 10.30 5.92 8.20
N VAL A 141 11.30 5.04 8.16
CA VAL A 141 11.29 3.79 8.93
C VAL A 141 11.44 4.03 10.44
N GLU A 142 12.13 5.09 10.85
CA GLU A 142 12.27 5.50 12.25
C GLU A 142 10.94 5.99 12.83
N GLU A 143 10.16 6.73 12.05
CA GLU A 143 8.81 7.15 12.43
C GLU A 143 7.86 5.96 12.49
N LEU A 144 7.96 5.03 11.52
CA LEU A 144 7.21 3.77 11.54
C LEU A 144 7.48 2.99 12.84
N GLU A 145 8.75 2.79 13.19
CA GLU A 145 9.16 2.08 14.41
C GLU A 145 8.61 2.76 15.67
N SER A 146 8.75 4.09 15.76
CA SER A 146 8.25 4.89 16.88
C SER A 146 6.72 4.83 17.01
N LYS A 147 6.00 4.90 15.89
CA LYS A 147 4.52 4.83 15.88
C LYS A 147 4.01 3.44 16.21
N ILE A 148 4.66 2.37 15.75
CA ILE A 148 4.34 0.99 16.17
C ILE A 148 4.48 0.88 17.69
N GLN A 149 5.60 1.32 18.26
CA GLN A 149 5.82 1.27 19.70
C GLN A 149 4.74 2.06 20.46
N TYR A 150 4.41 3.27 19.99
CA TYR A 150 3.38 4.10 20.60
C TYR A 150 2.00 3.43 20.59
N TYR A 151 1.51 3.00 19.42
CA TYR A 151 0.16 2.46 19.27
C TYR A 151 -0.01 1.06 19.89
N LEU A 152 1.08 0.30 20.05
CA LEU A 152 1.06 -0.93 20.86
C LEU A 152 0.82 -0.65 22.35
N GLN A 153 1.26 0.52 22.85
CA GLN A 153 1.04 0.96 24.23
C GLN A 153 -0.28 1.73 24.42
N HIS A 154 -0.89 2.22 23.33
CA HIS A 154 -2.11 3.03 23.34
C HIS A 154 -3.17 2.45 22.38
N PRO A 155 -3.67 1.22 22.64
CA PRO A 155 -4.62 0.55 21.76
C PRO A 155 -5.94 1.33 21.59
N GLU A 156 -6.37 2.11 22.59
CA GLU A 156 -7.56 2.96 22.50
C GLU A 156 -7.40 4.11 21.50
N ALA A 157 -6.19 4.68 21.39
CA ALA A 157 -5.89 5.70 20.40
C ALA A 157 -5.93 5.10 18.97
N ALA A 158 -5.34 3.92 18.79
CA ALA A 158 -5.40 3.17 17.53
C ALA A 158 -6.86 2.85 17.14
N GLN A 159 -7.65 2.34 18.08
CA GLN A 159 -9.06 1.98 17.84
C GLN A 159 -9.92 3.21 17.48
N LYS A 160 -9.68 4.36 18.12
CA LYS A 160 -10.37 5.62 17.79
C LYS A 160 -10.13 6.03 16.34
N ILE A 161 -8.88 5.95 15.87
CA ILE A 161 -8.53 6.25 14.47
C ILE A 161 -9.17 5.22 13.53
N ALA A 162 -9.05 3.93 13.84
CA ALA A 162 -9.62 2.84 13.04
C ALA A 162 -11.15 3.00 12.84
N ARG A 163 -11.88 3.32 13.92
CA ARG A 163 -13.32 3.58 13.86
C ARG A 163 -13.67 4.76 12.95
N ARG A 164 -12.89 5.83 13.02
CA ARG A 164 -13.11 7.01 12.16
C ARG A 164 -12.78 6.72 10.70
N GLY A 165 -11.73 5.94 10.43
CA GLY A 165 -11.41 5.44 9.09
C GLY A 165 -12.52 4.59 8.49
N TYR A 166 -13.07 3.66 9.27
CA TYR A 166 -14.24 2.87 8.88
C TYR A 166 -15.43 3.75 8.48
N LEU A 167 -15.77 4.74 9.30
CA LEU A 167 -16.86 5.67 9.00
C LEU A 167 -16.57 6.51 7.75
N ALA A 168 -15.33 6.93 7.55
CA ALA A 168 -14.90 7.66 6.35
C ALA A 168 -15.06 6.81 5.09
N VAL A 169 -14.63 5.54 5.10
CA VAL A 169 -14.79 4.62 3.97
C VAL A 169 -16.27 4.41 3.63
N ARG A 170 -17.10 4.12 4.63
CA ARG A 170 -18.55 3.93 4.42
C ARG A 170 -19.25 5.18 3.88
N LYS A 171 -18.81 6.36 4.31
CA LYS A 171 -19.42 7.63 3.92
C LYS A 171 -18.95 8.12 2.55
N ARG A 172 -17.69 7.90 2.17
CA ARG A 172 -17.06 8.58 1.03
C ARG A 172 -16.44 7.67 -0.02
N HIS A 173 -16.11 6.42 0.32
CA HIS A 173 -15.21 5.60 -0.50
C HIS A 173 -15.78 4.22 -0.87
N THR A 174 -17.10 4.03 -0.80
CA THR A 174 -17.72 2.81 -1.34
C THR A 174 -17.64 2.78 -2.87
N ILE A 175 -17.67 1.58 -3.46
CA ILE A 175 -17.67 1.42 -4.92
C ILE A 175 -18.83 2.18 -5.57
N THR A 176 -20.00 2.22 -4.93
CA THR A 176 -21.14 3.02 -5.41
C THR A 176 -20.80 4.50 -5.54
N HIS A 177 -20.13 5.09 -4.53
CA HIS A 177 -19.69 6.49 -4.62
C HIS A 177 -18.70 6.70 -5.76
N ARG A 178 -17.72 5.79 -5.92
CA ARG A 178 -16.72 5.87 -7.00
C ARG A 178 -17.36 5.74 -8.38
N LEU A 179 -18.29 4.81 -8.55
CA LEU A 179 -19.02 4.62 -9.80
C LEU A 179 -19.87 5.85 -10.14
N ASN A 180 -20.56 6.43 -9.15
CA ASN A 180 -21.33 7.65 -9.36
C ASN A 180 -20.44 8.84 -9.78
N GLN A 181 -19.23 8.95 -9.23
CA GLN A 181 -18.26 9.97 -9.65
C GLN A 181 -17.86 9.78 -11.11
N VAL A 182 -17.48 8.56 -11.51
CA VAL A 182 -17.11 8.24 -12.90
C VAL A 182 -18.27 8.52 -13.86
N LEU A 183 -19.48 8.09 -13.51
CA LEU A 183 -20.67 8.30 -14.34
C LEU A 183 -21.06 9.78 -14.46
N ALA A 184 -20.83 10.59 -13.42
CA ALA A 184 -21.06 12.03 -13.49
C ALA A 184 -20.11 12.70 -14.49
N THR A 185 -18.81 12.35 -14.47
CA THR A 185 -17.83 12.87 -15.43
C THR A 185 -18.19 12.51 -16.87
N ILE A 186 -18.66 11.29 -17.13
CA ILE A 186 -19.05 10.84 -18.48
C ILE A 186 -20.28 11.61 -19.00
N LYS A 187 -21.25 11.91 -18.12
CA LYS A 187 -22.46 12.66 -18.52
C LYS A 187 -22.15 14.10 -18.92
N ASP A 188 -21.18 14.71 -18.26
CA ASP A 188 -20.75 16.08 -18.55
C ASP A 188 -19.94 16.18 -19.87
N GLU A 189 -19.48 15.06 -20.43
CA GLU A 189 -18.78 14.98 -21.72
C GLU A 189 -19.70 14.66 -22.91
N THR A 190 -21.03 14.64 -22.73
CA THR A 190 -21.95 14.48 -23.86
C THR A 190 -21.79 15.69 -24.79
N PRO A 191 -21.35 15.54 -26.06
CA PRO A 191 -21.19 16.68 -26.95
C PRO A 191 -22.54 17.37 -27.14
N ALA A 192 -22.55 18.70 -27.02
CA ALA A 192 -23.67 19.51 -27.46
C ALA A 192 -23.85 19.29 -28.97
N THR A 193 -24.83 18.44 -29.30
CA THR A 193 -25.53 18.36 -30.60
C THR A 193 -24.69 17.92 -31.82
N LEU A 194 -25.13 16.83 -32.46
CA LEU A 194 -24.99 16.62 -33.90
C LEU A 194 -26.37 16.84 -34.55
#